data_AF-A0A8A4TPK2-F1
#
_entry.id   AF-A0A8A4TPK2-F1
#
_cell.length_a   1.000
_cell.length_b   1.000
_cell.length_c   1.000
_cell.angle_alpha   90.00
_cell.angle_beta   90.00
_cell.angle_gamma   90.00
#
_symmetry.space_group_name_H-M   'P 1'
#
loop_
_entity.id
_entity.type
_entity.pdbx_description
1 polymer ?
#
loop_
_entity_poly.entity_id
_entity_poly.type
_entity_poly.pdbx_seq_one_letter_code
_entity_poly.pdbx_strand_id
1 'polypeptide(L)'
;MIMEIGLYLAAFLILLVGMAHSILGERYILTRLFRRENLPKVLGSSEFTARTLRFAWHVTTVAWLGLASVLIALAHPPVTVKGLGLIVGGTFLIHFAISVVGSRGKHLSWPLFLAIGVLAIYATHA
;
A
#
# COMPACT_ATOMS: atom_id res chain seq x y z
N MET A 1 16.69 12.19 -21.06
CA MET A 1 16.36 10.98 -21.84
C MET A 1 16.70 9.65 -21.15
N ILE A 2 17.97 9.23 -20.97
CA ILE A 2 18.28 7.92 -20.36
C ILE A 2 17.73 7.78 -18.93
N MET A 3 17.91 8.82 -18.11
CA MET A 3 17.38 8.87 -16.74
C MET A 3 15.85 8.76 -16.69
N GLU A 4 15.14 9.56 -17.49
CA GLU A 4 13.67 9.58 -17.53
C GLU A 4 13.12 8.22 -17.97
N ILE A 5 13.70 7.64 -19.02
CA ILE A 5 13.33 6.30 -19.49
C ILE A 5 13.56 5.27 -18.37
N GLY A 6 14.68 5.35 -17.66
CA GLY A 6 14.97 4.48 -16.52
C GLY A 6 13.94 4.60 -15.40
N LEU A 7 13.50 5.82 -15.08
CA LEU A 7 12.48 6.08 -14.05
C LEU A 7 11.09 5.56 -14.46
N TYR A 8 10.67 5.77 -15.70
CA TYR A 8 9.41 5.20 -16.21
C TYR A 8 9.45 3.68 -16.25
N LEU A 9 10.57 3.10 -16.69
CA LEU A 9 10.73 1.66 -16.71
C LEU A 9 10.67 1.08 -15.29
N ALA A 10 11.35 1.71 -14.33
CA ALA A 10 11.27 1.32 -12.93
C ALA A 10 9.85 1.44 -12.38
N ALA A 11 9.14 2.55 -12.66
CA ALA A 11 7.75 2.72 -12.26
C ALA A 11 6.85 1.63 -12.85
N PHE A 12 6.98 1.33 -14.14
CA PHE A 12 6.24 0.28 -14.82
C PHE A 12 6.51 -1.11 -14.20
N LEU A 13 7.77 -1.45 -13.93
CA LEU A 13 8.13 -2.71 -13.29
C LEU A 13 7.55 -2.83 -11.87
N ILE A 14 7.52 -1.73 -11.10
CA ILE A 14 6.86 -1.72 -9.78
C ILE A 14 5.36 -1.98 -9.91
N LEU A 15 4.69 -1.42 -10.91
CA LEU A 15 3.29 -1.71 -11.17
C LEU A 15 3.06 -3.19 -11.50
N LEU A 16 3.91 -3.78 -12.34
CA LEU A 16 3.85 -5.21 -12.66
C LEU A 16 4.06 -6.09 -11.43
N VAL A 17 5.03 -5.75 -10.58
CA VAL A 17 5.30 -6.47 -9.33
C VAL A 17 4.11 -6.35 -8.37
N GLY A 18 3.46 -5.18 -8.28
CA GLY A 18 2.23 -5.01 -7.50
C GLY A 18 1.05 -5.82 -7.99
N MET A 19 0.82 -5.82 -9.31
CA MET A 19 -0.21 -6.67 -9.91
C MET A 19 0.08 -8.15 -9.66
N ALA A 20 1.31 -8.60 -9.91
CA ALA A 20 1.71 -9.98 -9.69
C ALA A 20 1.55 -10.38 -8.21
N HIS A 21 2.00 -9.55 -7.27
CA HIS A 21 1.87 -9.81 -5.84
C HIS A 21 0.40 -9.94 -5.43
N SER A 22 -0.46 -8.98 -5.78
CA SER A 22 -1.87 -9.03 -5.41
C SER A 22 -2.61 -10.20 -6.08
N ILE A 23 -2.47 -10.37 -7.41
CA ILE A 23 -3.25 -11.35 -8.18
C ILE A 23 -2.75 -12.78 -7.93
N LEU A 24 -1.44 -13.01 -8.11
CA LEU A 24 -0.87 -14.36 -7.95
C LEU A 24 -0.88 -14.77 -6.48
N GLY A 25 -0.61 -13.83 -5.57
CA GLY A 25 -0.66 -14.09 -4.14
C GLY A 25 -2.06 -14.43 -3.63
N GLU A 26 -3.10 -13.67 -4.03
CA GLU A 26 -4.48 -14.02 -3.65
C GLU A 26 -4.89 -15.38 -4.21
N ARG A 27 -4.61 -15.65 -5.49
CA ARG A 27 -5.03 -16.88 -6.17
C ARG A 27 -4.29 -18.11 -5.66
N TYR A 28 -2.97 -18.03 -5.50
CA TYR A 28 -2.12 -19.20 -5.29
C TYR A 28 -1.67 -19.40 -3.84
N ILE A 29 -1.69 -18.35 -3.02
CA ILE A 29 -1.28 -18.41 -1.61
C ILE A 29 -2.50 -18.23 -0.71
N LEU A 30 -3.12 -17.06 -0.71
CA LEU A 30 -4.15 -16.72 0.28
C LEU A 30 -5.41 -17.57 0.15
N THR A 31 -5.95 -17.70 -1.06
CA THR A 31 -7.12 -18.57 -1.31
C THR A 31 -6.86 -20.01 -0.88
N ARG A 32 -5.65 -20.54 -1.12
CA ARG A 32 -5.29 -21.91 -0.72
C ARG A 32 -5.06 -22.03 0.78
N LEU A 33 -4.45 -21.01 1.39
CA LEU A 33 -4.21 -20.96 2.82
C LEU A 33 -5.54 -20.92 3.59
N PHE A 34 -6.50 -20.10 3.14
CA PHE A 34 -7.77 -19.92 3.82
C PHE A 34 -8.78 -21.06 3.59
N ARG A 35 -8.53 -21.94 2.62
CA ARG A 35 -9.27 -23.19 2.47
C ARG A 35 -8.88 -24.24 3.53
N ARG A 36 -7.80 -24.01 4.29
CA ARG A 36 -7.42 -24.90 5.39
C ARG A 36 -8.26 -24.57 6.63
N GLU A 37 -8.76 -25.58 7.31
CA GLU A 37 -9.61 -25.41 8.52
C GLU A 37 -8.82 -25.05 9.79
N ASN A 38 -7.48 -25.02 9.72
CA ASN A 38 -6.59 -24.86 10.88
C ASN A 38 -5.93 -23.48 10.99
N LEU A 39 -6.55 -22.43 10.43
CA LEU A 39 -6.08 -21.05 10.64
C LEU A 39 -6.10 -20.69 12.14
N PRO A 40 -5.01 -20.13 12.69
CA PRO A 40 -4.97 -19.73 14.10
C PRO A 40 -6.01 -18.64 14.36
N LYS A 41 -6.68 -18.72 15.52
CA LYS A 41 -7.66 -17.75 15.97
C LYS A 41 -6.94 -16.59 16.67
N VAL A 42 -6.73 -15.49 15.97
CA VAL A 42 -6.19 -14.25 16.55
C VAL A 42 -7.37 -13.33 16.87
N LEU A 43 -7.36 -12.70 18.05
CA LEU A 43 -8.50 -11.92 18.57
C LEU A 43 -9.85 -12.67 18.46
N GLY A 44 -9.83 -13.96 18.78
CA GLY A 44 -11.03 -14.79 18.91
C GLY A 44 -11.60 -15.38 17.62
N SER A 45 -11.06 -15.10 16.43
CA SER A 45 -11.58 -15.66 15.17
C SER A 45 -10.49 -15.94 14.13
N SER A 46 -10.64 -17.05 13.38
CA SER A 46 -9.83 -17.32 12.19
C SER A 46 -10.17 -16.36 11.04
N GLU A 47 -11.38 -15.81 11.04
CA GLU A 47 -11.80 -14.77 10.09
C GLU A 47 -10.96 -13.49 10.25
N PHE A 48 -10.73 -13.04 11.50
CA PHE A 48 -9.86 -11.89 11.73
C PHE A 48 -8.45 -12.14 11.19
N THR A 49 -7.88 -13.31 11.47
CA THR A 49 -6.58 -13.70 10.91
C THR A 49 -6.57 -13.65 9.39
N ALA A 50 -7.57 -14.25 8.72
CA ALA A 50 -7.65 -14.26 7.26
C ALA A 50 -7.80 -12.84 6.67
N ARG A 51 -8.61 -11.98 7.29
CA ARG A 51 -8.78 -10.58 6.85
C ARG A 51 -7.51 -9.77 7.04
N THR A 52 -6.83 -9.91 8.17
CA THR A 52 -5.55 -9.24 8.44
C THR A 52 -4.48 -9.69 7.45
N LEU A 53 -4.43 -10.98 7.10
CA LEU A 53 -3.51 -11.50 6.09
C LEU A 53 -3.82 -10.94 4.69
N ARG A 54 -5.08 -10.93 4.24
CA ARG A 54 -5.46 -10.27 2.97
C ARG A 54 -5.13 -8.79 2.98
N PHE A 55 -5.41 -8.12 4.09
CA PHE A 55 -5.10 -6.70 4.27
C PHE A 55 -3.60 -6.44 4.07
N ALA A 56 -2.75 -7.13 4.83
CA ALA A 56 -1.30 -6.99 4.75
C ALA A 56 -0.78 -7.28 3.33
N TRP A 57 -1.41 -8.23 2.65
CA TRP A 57 -1.04 -8.61 1.28
C TRP A 57 -1.34 -7.51 0.25
N HIS A 58 -2.54 -6.95 0.27
CA HIS A 58 -2.94 -5.94 -0.72
C HIS A 58 -2.40 -4.54 -0.40
N VAL A 59 -2.16 -4.23 0.87
CA VAL A 59 -1.64 -2.91 1.26
C VAL A 59 -0.23 -2.66 0.69
N THR A 60 0.59 -3.70 0.54
CA THR A 60 1.90 -3.63 -0.13
C THR A 60 1.78 -3.16 -1.58
N THR A 61 0.71 -3.58 -2.30
CA THR A 61 0.47 -3.10 -3.67
C THR A 61 0.19 -1.60 -3.69
N VAL A 62 -0.59 -1.08 -2.72
CA VAL A 62 -0.82 0.36 -2.59
C VAL A 62 0.47 1.13 -2.30
N ALA A 63 1.34 0.60 -1.44
CA ALA A 63 2.64 1.21 -1.18
C ALA A 63 3.48 1.31 -2.46
N TRP A 64 3.48 0.26 -3.27
CA TRP A 64 4.15 0.25 -4.56
C TRP A 64 3.53 1.20 -5.59
N LEU A 65 2.20 1.39 -5.61
CA LEU A 65 1.58 2.45 -6.41
C LEU A 65 2.06 3.85 -5.99
N GLY A 66 2.22 4.09 -4.68
CA GLY A 66 2.83 5.30 -4.15
C GLY A 66 4.28 5.48 -4.63
N LEU A 67 5.10 4.44 -4.54
CA LEU A 67 6.49 4.49 -5.02
C LEU A 67 6.59 4.71 -6.53
N ALA A 68 5.74 4.06 -7.33
CA ALA A 68 5.66 4.30 -8.77
C ALA A 68 5.30 5.76 -9.07
N SER A 69 4.38 6.35 -8.30
CA SER A 69 4.02 7.77 -8.42
C SER A 69 5.19 8.70 -8.10
N VAL A 70 6.02 8.38 -7.09
CA VAL A 70 7.26 9.11 -6.80
C VAL A 70 8.23 9.03 -7.97
N LEU A 71 8.45 7.85 -8.55
CA LEU A 71 9.34 7.68 -9.71
C LEU A 71 8.86 8.48 -10.93
N ILE A 72 7.54 8.50 -11.18
CA ILE A 72 6.94 9.29 -12.27
C ILE A 72 7.13 10.80 -12.01
N ALA A 73 6.98 11.26 -10.77
CA ALA A 73 7.25 12.65 -10.42
C ALA A 73 8.72 13.02 -10.65
N LEU A 74 9.66 12.14 -10.25
CA LEU A 74 11.09 12.33 -10.49
C LEU A 74 11.45 12.39 -11.99
N ALA A 75 10.66 11.73 -12.85
CA ALA A 75 10.85 11.77 -14.30
C ALA A 75 10.35 13.08 -14.94
N HIS A 76 9.64 13.94 -14.21
CA HIS A 76 9.11 15.22 -14.67
C HIS A 76 9.54 16.38 -13.77
N PRO A 77 10.80 16.83 -13.86
CA PRO A 77 11.25 18.00 -13.11
C PRO A 77 10.54 19.29 -13.56
N PRO A 78 10.35 20.29 -12.67
CA PRO A 78 10.82 20.31 -11.29
C PRO A 78 9.93 19.51 -10.33
N VAL A 79 10.56 18.71 -9.48
CA VAL A 79 9.88 18.00 -8.38
C VAL A 79 9.72 18.97 -7.23
N THR A 80 8.51 19.07 -6.67
CA THR A 80 8.23 19.94 -5.53
C THR A 80 8.05 19.13 -4.25
N VAL A 81 8.48 19.70 -3.12
CA VAL A 81 8.26 19.12 -1.79
C VAL A 81 6.77 18.90 -1.52
N LYS A 82 5.92 19.85 -1.93
CA LYS A 82 4.45 19.75 -1.89
C LYS A 82 3.94 18.54 -2.68
N GLY A 83 4.41 18.35 -3.92
CA GLY A 83 4.00 17.23 -4.77
C GLY A 83 4.38 15.87 -4.17
N LEU A 84 5.61 15.73 -3.65
CA LEU A 84 6.03 14.50 -2.96
C LEU A 84 5.23 14.26 -1.67
N GLY A 85 4.93 15.32 -0.92
CA GLY A 85 4.07 15.25 0.27
C GLY A 85 2.66 14.75 -0.03
N LEU A 86 2.07 15.18 -1.16
CA LEU A 86 0.77 14.68 -1.62
C LEU A 86 0.83 13.20 -2.02
N ILE A 87 1.90 12.76 -2.70
CA ILE A 87 2.05 11.34 -3.10
C ILE A 87 2.19 10.44 -1.87
N VAL A 88 3.12 10.77 -0.96
CA VAL A 88 3.34 9.99 0.26
C VAL A 88 2.12 10.05 1.16
N GLY A 89 1.59 11.25 1.39
CA GLY A 89 0.42 11.47 2.22
C GLY A 89 -0.81 10.73 1.70
N GLY A 90 -1.12 10.88 0.41
CA GLY A 90 -2.22 10.18 -0.25
C GLY A 90 -2.07 8.66 -0.17
N THR A 91 -0.86 8.14 -0.36
CA THR A 91 -0.58 6.69 -0.22
C THR A 91 -0.96 6.19 1.18
N PHE A 92 -0.53 6.89 2.24
CA PHE A 92 -0.82 6.52 3.62
C PHE A 92 -2.28 6.76 4.02
N LEU A 93 -2.95 7.76 3.45
CA LEU A 93 -4.40 7.93 3.63
C LEU A 93 -5.21 6.79 3.00
N ILE A 94 -4.76 6.26 1.86
CA ILE A 94 -5.35 5.04 1.28
C ILE A 94 -5.09 3.83 2.19
N HIS A 95 -3.87 3.69 2.75
CA HIS A 95 -3.59 2.64 3.75
C HIS A 95 -4.51 2.75 4.96
N PHE A 96 -4.74 3.97 5.47
CA PHE A 96 -5.68 4.25 6.55
C PHE A 96 -7.09 3.77 6.18
N ALA A 97 -7.63 4.20 5.03
CA ALA A 97 -8.97 3.82 4.59
C ALA A 97 -9.12 2.30 4.47
N ILE A 98 -8.16 1.63 3.83
CA ILE A 98 -8.16 0.16 3.68
C ILE A 98 -8.05 -0.53 5.05
N SER A 99 -7.18 -0.04 5.94
CA SER A 99 -7.00 -0.62 7.28
C SER A 99 -8.26 -0.51 8.12
N VAL A 100 -8.96 0.62 8.09
CA VAL A 100 -10.22 0.81 8.83
C VAL A 100 -11.31 -0.10 8.28
N VAL A 101 -11.51 -0.09 6.95
CA VAL A 101 -12.56 -0.89 6.29
C VAL A 101 -12.29 -2.39 6.43
N GLY A 102 -11.07 -2.83 6.10
CA GLY A 102 -10.70 -4.25 6.09
C GLY A 102 -10.70 -4.88 7.48
N SER A 103 -10.25 -4.15 8.50
CA SER A 103 -10.21 -4.66 9.87
C SER A 103 -11.44 -4.34 10.72
N ARG A 104 -12.39 -3.52 10.21
CA ARG A 104 -13.46 -2.91 11.00
C ARG A 104 -12.93 -2.19 12.25
N GLY A 105 -11.81 -1.50 12.09
CA GLY A 105 -11.11 -0.79 13.17
C GLY A 105 -10.37 -1.67 14.19
N LYS A 106 -10.40 -3.00 14.06
CA LYS A 106 -9.76 -3.93 15.01
C LYS A 106 -8.24 -4.02 14.87
N HIS A 107 -7.69 -3.63 13.71
CA HIS A 107 -6.25 -3.64 13.46
C HIS A 107 -5.67 -2.24 13.71
N LEU A 108 -4.86 -2.09 14.76
CA LEU A 108 -4.37 -0.80 15.27
C LEU A 108 -3.33 -0.10 14.38
N SER A 109 -3.10 -0.53 13.14
CA SER A 109 -2.21 0.20 12.22
C SER A 109 -2.83 1.51 11.70
N TRP A 110 -4.16 1.64 11.73
CA TRP A 110 -4.86 2.78 11.15
C TRP A 110 -4.47 4.15 11.74
N PRO A 111 -4.25 4.35 13.06
CA PRO A 111 -3.91 5.66 13.60
C PRO A 111 -2.55 6.12 13.08
N LEU A 112 -1.59 5.19 12.94
CA LEU A 112 -0.27 5.49 12.41
C LEU A 112 -0.33 5.85 10.93
N PHE A 113 -1.11 5.12 10.12
CA PHE A 113 -1.30 5.48 8.72
C PHE A 113 -1.95 6.85 8.55
N LEU A 114 -2.95 7.17 9.38
CA LEU A 114 -3.57 8.49 9.38
C LEU A 114 -2.56 9.58 9.78
N ALA A 115 -1.81 9.37 10.87
CA ALA A 115 -0.81 10.32 11.34
C ALA A 115 0.26 10.59 10.28
N ILE A 116 0.83 9.54 9.66
CA ILE A 116 1.81 9.68 8.58
C ILE A 116 1.21 10.46 7.41
N GLY A 117 -0.01 10.10 6.98
CA GLY A 117 -0.70 10.74 5.87
C GLY A 117 -0.91 12.25 6.08
N VAL A 118 -1.46 12.60 7.25
CA VAL A 118 -1.75 13.99 7.64
C VAL A 118 -0.46 14.79 7.84
N LEU A 119 0.52 14.24 8.56
CA LEU A 119 1.79 14.93 8.84
C LEU A 119 2.60 15.18 7.57
N ALA A 120 2.65 14.21 6.64
CA ALA A 120 3.34 14.38 5.37
C ALA A 120 2.73 15.51 4.52
N ILE A 121 1.40 15.60 4.45
CA ILE A 121 0.73 16.68 3.72
C ILE A 121 0.93 18.01 4.44
N TYR A 122 0.66 18.06 5.75
CA TYR A 122 0.77 19.28 6.53
C TYR A 122 2.18 19.88 6.49
N ALA A 123 3.20 19.08 6.81
CA ALA A 123 4.58 19.58 6.88
C ALA A 123 5.14 20.03 5.52
N THR A 124 4.63 19.51 4.41
CA THR A 124 5.07 19.91 3.06
C THR A 124 4.31 21.12 2.51
N HIS A 125 3.20 21.52 3.15
CA HIS A 125 2.35 22.64 2.74
C HIS A 125 2.38 23.84 3.70
N ALA A 126 2.93 23.66 4.90
CA ALA A 126 3.16 24.70 5.89
C ALA A 126 4.26 25.69 5.48
#